data_AF-A0AB36R3F4-F1
#
_entry.id   AF-A0AB36R3F4-F1
#
_cell.length_a   1.000
_cell.length_b   1.000
_cell.length_c   1.000
_cell.angle_alpha   90.00
_cell.angle_beta   90.00
_cell.angle_gamma   90.00
#
_symmetry.space_group_name_H-M   'P 1'
#
loop_
_entity.id
_entity.type
_entity.pdbx_description
1 polymer ?
#
loop_
_entity_poly.entity_id
_entity_poly.type
_entity_poly.pdbx_seq_one_letter_code
_entity_poly.pdbx_strand_id
1 'polypeptide(L)' 'MGTLTIRNLDDSVKQALRERAAARGVSMEQEAREVLAREVKSPARRRIDVDKVLALGVKPAEPFDLKKLADEMWDEGLR' A
#
# COMPACT_ATOMS: atom_id res chain seq x y z
N MET A 1 -10.06 -14.11 19.89
CA MET A 1 -8.71 -14.71 19.80
C MET A 1 -8.78 -15.84 18.80
N GLY A 2 -7.81 -15.94 17.89
CA GLY A 2 -7.71 -17.04 16.94
C GLY A 2 -6.28 -17.58 16.94
N THR A 3 -6.15 -18.89 16.80
CA THR A 3 -4.85 -19.57 16.72
C THR A 3 -4.59 -19.94 15.27
N LEU A 4 -3.39 -19.62 14.77
CA LEU A 4 -2.93 -20.00 13.43
C LEU A 4 -1.71 -20.91 13.56
N THR A 5 -1.77 -22.09 12.95
CA THR A 5 -0.62 -23.01 12.89
C THR A 5 -0.06 -23.02 11.46
N ILE A 6 1.18 -22.57 11.30
CA ILE A 6 1.90 -22.60 10.02
C ILE A 6 2.72 -23.88 9.97
N ARG A 7 2.34 -24.82 9.10
CA ARG A 7 3.08 -26.08 8.88
C ARG A 7 4.19 -25.86 7.85
N ASN A 8 5.29 -26.59 7.98
CA ASN A 8 6.44 -26.53 7.07
C ASN A 8 6.97 -25.11 6.86
N LEU A 9 7.03 -24.31 7.93
CA LEU A 9 7.65 -22.99 7.87
C LEU A 9 9.14 -23.13 7.60
N ASP A 10 9.62 -22.42 6.59
CA ASP A 10 11.04 -22.37 6.25
C ASP A 10 11.88 -21.94 7.47
N ASP A 11 12.96 -22.70 7.74
CA ASP A 11 13.81 -22.46 8.90
C ASP A 11 14.50 -21.09 8.85
N SER A 12 14.79 -20.58 7.66
CA SER A 12 15.34 -19.23 7.48
C SER A 12 14.35 -18.16 7.92
N VAL A 13 13.06 -18.34 7.62
CA VAL A 13 11.99 -17.40 8.04
C VAL A 13 11.80 -17.46 9.55
N LYS A 14 11.83 -18.66 10.13
CA LYS A 14 11.76 -18.84 11.59
C LYS A 14 12.93 -18.15 12.29
N GLN A 15 14.14 -18.27 11.76
CA GLN A 15 15.33 -17.62 12.32
C GLN A 15 15.24 -16.10 12.19
N ALA A 16 14.85 -15.57 11.04
CA ALA A 16 14.67 -14.14 10.83
C ALA A 16 13.61 -13.53 11.77
N LEU A 17 12.49 -14.23 12.02
CA LEU A 17 11.48 -13.79 12.99
C LEU A 17 12.04 -13.71 14.41
N ARG A 18 12.89 -14.68 14.80
CA ARG A 18 13.53 -14.69 16.12
C ARG A 18 14.50 -13.51 16.28
N GLU A 19 15.33 -13.26 15.28
CA GLU A 19 16.30 -12.16 15.27
C GLU A 19 15.60 -10.80 15.33
N ARG A 20 14.54 -10.60 14.53
CA ARG A 20 13.73 -9.38 14.56
C ARG A 20 13.05 -9.17 15.91
N ALA A 21 12.50 -10.22 16.49
CA ALA A 21 11.86 -10.16 17.81
C ALA A 21 12.89 -9.77 18.89
N ALA A 22 14.08 -10.39 18.88
CA ALA A 22 15.16 -10.07 19.80
C ALA A 22 15.64 -8.62 19.65
N ALA A 23 15.84 -8.15 18.40
CA ALA A 23 16.24 -6.78 18.12
C ALA A 23 15.22 -5.73 18.62
N ARG A 24 13.93 -6.09 18.64
CA ARG A 24 12.84 -5.23 19.13
C ARG A 24 12.51 -5.43 20.61
N GLY A 25 13.12 -6.41 21.28
CA GLY A 25 12.82 -6.75 22.67
C GLY A 25 11.40 -7.30 22.90
N VAL A 26 10.80 -7.93 21.89
CA VAL A 26 9.44 -8.52 21.97
C VAL A 26 9.49 -10.04 21.84
N SER A 27 8.37 -10.71 22.15
CA SER A 27 8.26 -12.14 21.91
C SER A 27 8.18 -12.45 20.42
N MET A 28 8.64 -13.65 20.04
CA MET A 28 8.55 -14.13 18.66
C MET A 28 7.11 -14.18 18.15
N GLU A 29 6.15 -14.55 19.02
CA GLU A 29 4.72 -14.55 18.69
C GLU A 29 4.21 -13.15 18.38
N GLN A 30 4.62 -12.15 19.17
CA GLN A 30 4.24 -10.77 18.95
C GLN A 30 4.80 -10.24 17.63
N GLU A 31 6.08 -10.49 17.34
CA GLU A 31 6.68 -10.10 16.05
C GLU A 31 5.93 -10.75 14.88
N ALA A 32 5.62 -12.05 14.96
CA ALA A 32 4.88 -12.75 13.93
C ALA A 32 3.48 -12.15 13.73
N ARG A 33 2.77 -11.84 14.82
CA ARG A 33 1.44 -11.22 14.77
C ARG A 33 1.47 -9.83 14.13
N GLU A 34 2.46 -9.01 14.49
CA GLU A 34 2.61 -7.66 13.94
C GLU A 34 3.01 -7.67 12.47
N VAL A 35 3.91 -8.57 12.07
CA VAL A 35 4.28 -8.77 10.66
C VAL A 35 3.03 -9.17 9.86
N LEU A 36 2.29 -10.19 10.29
CA LEU A 36 1.06 -10.60 9.61
C LEU A 36 0.03 -9.47 9.54
N ALA A 37 -0.17 -8.73 10.64
CA ALA A 37 -1.09 -7.61 10.65
C ALA A 37 -0.67 -6.51 9.67
N ARG A 38 0.62 -6.17 9.62
CA ARG A 38 1.15 -5.15 8.70
C ARG A 38 0.98 -5.56 7.25
N GLU A 39 1.36 -6.79 6.89
CA GLU A 39 1.32 -7.23 5.49
C GLU A 39 -0.11 -7.50 5.00
N VAL A 40 -1.00 -8.02 5.86
CA VAL A 40 -2.40 -8.32 5.48
C VAL A 40 -3.29 -7.08 5.51
N LYS A 41 -3.09 -6.17 6.47
CA LYS A 41 -3.93 -4.97 6.62
C LYS A 41 -3.41 -3.75 5.89
N SER A 42 -2.15 -3.74 5.44
CA SER A 42 -1.75 -2.73 4.49
C SER A 42 -2.53 -3.02 3.21
N PRO A 43 -3.50 -2.17 2.78
CA PRO A 43 -3.84 -2.20 1.37
C PRO A 43 -2.51 -2.03 0.67
N ALA A 44 -2.21 -2.85 -0.32
CA ALA A 44 -1.07 -2.60 -1.18
C ALA A 44 -1.30 -1.20 -1.76
N ARG A 45 -0.82 -0.16 -1.05
CA ARG A 45 -0.63 1.16 -1.59
C ARG A 45 0.45 0.87 -2.58
N ARG A 46 0.06 0.55 -3.81
CA ARG A 46 0.93 0.68 -4.96
C ARG A 46 1.49 2.07 -4.77
N ARG A 47 2.76 2.16 -4.40
CA ARG A 47 3.47 3.43 -4.41
C ARG A 47 3.34 3.86 -5.86
N ILE A 48 2.46 4.81 -6.09
CA ILE A 48 2.31 5.40 -7.40
C ILE A 48 3.62 6.14 -7.61
N ASP A 49 4.38 5.64 -8.57
CA ASP A 49 5.62 6.25 -8.99
C ASP A 49 5.25 7.55 -9.70
N VAL A 50 5.38 8.67 -8.98
CA VAL A 50 4.90 9.99 -9.42
C VAL A 50 5.54 10.37 -10.75
N ASP A 51 6.82 10.05 -10.93
CA ASP A 51 7.55 10.32 -12.17
C ASP A 51 6.97 9.53 -13.35
N LYS A 52 6.56 8.28 -13.14
CA LYS A 52 5.90 7.48 -14.20
C LYS A 52 4.53 8.03 -14.56
N VAL A 53 3.77 8.50 -13.58
CA VAL A 53 2.45 9.10 -13.85
C VAL A 53 2.60 10.43 -14.59
N LEU A 54 3.56 11.26 -14.19
CA LEU A 54 3.84 12.52 -14.87
C LEU A 54 4.37 12.32 -16.30
N ALA A 55 5.15 11.25 -16.54
CA ALA A 55 5.61 10.90 -17.88
C ALA A 55 4.48 10.50 -18.84
N LEU A 56 3.36 10.00 -18.32
CA LEU A 56 2.15 9.69 -19.10
C LEU A 56 1.25 10.92 -19.32
N GLY A 57 1.47 12.00 -18.59
CA GLY A 57 0.66 13.21 -18.67
C GLY A 57 0.97 14.03 -19.92
N VAL A 58 -0.06 14.32 -20.72
CA VAL A 58 0.04 15.32 -21.80
C VAL A 58 -0.06 16.70 -21.16
N LYS A 59 0.99 17.52 -21.33
CA LYS A 59 0.91 18.94 -20.94
C LYS A 59 -0.03 19.67 -21.90
N PRO A 60 -1.00 20.43 -21.38
CA PRO A 60 -1.88 21.21 -22.24
C PRO A 60 -1.08 22.27 -22.99
N ALA A 61 -1.49 22.53 -24.24
CA ALA A 61 -0.85 23.54 -25.08
C ALA A 61 -1.06 24.96 -24.53
N GLU A 62 -2.19 25.19 -23.87
CA GLU A 62 -2.56 26.47 -23.28
C GLU A 62 -3.02 26.28 -21.84
N PRO A 63 -2.82 27.26 -20.94
CA PRO A 63 -3.42 27.25 -19.63
C PRO A 63 -4.95 27.23 -19.75
N PHE A 64 -5.59 26.33 -19.01
CA PHE A 64 -7.04 26.25 -18.98
C PHE A 64 -7.55 26.10 -17.54
N ASP A 65 -8.73 26.64 -17.28
CA ASP A 65 -9.40 26.46 -16.00
C ASP A 65 -10.13 25.11 -15.99
N LEU A 66 -9.52 24.16 -15.29
CA LEU A 66 -10.00 22.79 -15.20
C LEU A 66 -11.36 22.70 -14.51
N LYS A 67 -11.66 23.62 -13.57
CA LYS A 67 -12.93 23.63 -12.86
C LYS A 67 -14.05 24.12 -13.76
N LYS A 68 -13.84 25.24 -14.45
CA LYS A 68 -14.83 25.79 -15.38
C LYS A 68 -15.23 24.77 -16.46
N LEU A 69 -14.23 24.08 -17.04
CA LEU A 69 -14.47 23.06 -18.06
C LEU A 69 -15.20 21.82 -17.50
N ALA A 70 -14.91 21.43 -16.27
CA ALA A 70 -15.62 20.33 -15.61
C ALA A 70 -17.08 20.67 -15.30
N ASP A 71 -17.35 21.90 -14.85
CA ASP A 71 -18.70 22.38 -14.57
C ASP A 71 -19.53 22.47 -15.87
N GLU A 72 -18.97 22.99 -16.97
CA GLU A 72 -19.62 23.02 -18.29
C GLU A 72 -19.97 21.61 -18.81
N MET A 73 -19.04 20.65 -18.69
CA MET A 73 -19.27 19.24 -19.06
C MET A 73 -20.36 18.57 -18.22
N TRP A 74 -20.48 18.94 -16.94
CA TRP A 74 -21.50 18.41 -16.04
C TRP A 74 -22.90 18.95 -16.38
N ASP A 75 -22.99 20.25 -16.69
CA ASP A 75 -24.23 20.90 -17.09
C ASP A 75 -24.72 20.44 -18.48
N GLU A 76 -23.80 20.15 -19.42
CA GLU A 76 -24.14 19.55 -20.71
C GLU A 76 -24.65 18.10 -20.60
N GLY A 77 -24.10 17.31 -19.67
CA GLY A 77 -24.53 15.91 -19.46
C GLY A 77 -25.90 15.77 -18.80
N LEU A 78 -26.48 16.87 -18.29
CA LEU A 78 -27.79 16.92 -17.64
C LEU A 78 -28.92 17.46 -18.54
N ARG A 79 -28.62 17.78 -19.81
CA ARG A 79 -29.61 18.10 -20.86
C ARG A 79 -30.00 16.87 -21.69
#